data_AF-A0A2S0JUE4-F1
#
_entry.id   AF-A0A2S0JUE4-F1
#
_cell.length_a   1.000
_cell.length_b   1.000
_cell.length_c   1.000
_cell.angle_alpha   90.00
_cell.angle_beta   90.00
_cell.angle_gamma   90.00
#
_symmetry.space_group_name_H-M   'P 1'
#
loop_
_entity.id
_entity.type
_entity.pdbx_description
1 polymer ?
#
loop_
_entity_poly.entity_id
_entity_poly.type
_entity_poly.pdbx_seq_one_letter_code
_entity_poly.pdbx_strand_id
1 'polypeptide(L)'
;MKDELDSLTAAASTTKYGIEATMPKAVGSTSDPVHAHVQIRASREVRINKIKDELLSVQNLTDKVTGDIEQEVLFWLLEGMPFRWIGAKLNMSHTSVQRVRERVIDMMMK
;
A
#
# COMPACT_ATOMS: atom_id res chain seq x y z
N MET A 1 -14.55 -3.49 -21.36
CA MET A 1 -14.69 -2.28 -20.51
C MET A 1 -13.41 -1.92 -19.77
N LYS A 2 -12.72 -2.86 -19.10
CA LYS A 2 -11.42 -2.57 -18.45
C LYS A 2 -10.30 -2.25 -19.46
N ASP A 3 -10.28 -2.96 -20.59
CA ASP A 3 -9.24 -2.81 -21.62
C ASP A 3 -9.36 -1.50 -22.43
N GLU A 4 -10.57 -0.96 -22.58
CA GLU A 4 -10.79 0.34 -23.22
C GLU A 4 -10.36 1.50 -22.30
N LEU A 5 -10.52 1.33 -20.97
CA LEU A 5 -10.15 2.31 -19.95
C LEU A 5 -8.63 2.51 -19.82
N ASP A 6 -7.85 1.42 -19.89
CA ASP A 6 -6.38 1.48 -19.77
C ASP A 6 -5.75 2.19 -20.99
N SER A 7 -6.39 2.11 -22.17
CA SER A 7 -5.94 2.79 -23.40
C SER A 7 -6.02 4.33 -23.34
N LEU A 8 -7.00 4.87 -22.60
CA LEU A 8 -7.25 6.31 -22.47
C LEU A 8 -6.27 6.99 -21.51
N THR A 9 -5.78 6.25 -20.51
CA THR A 9 -4.94 6.80 -19.44
C THR A 9 -3.48 6.98 -19.90
N ALA A 10 -3.01 6.13 -20.81
CA ALA A 10 -1.67 6.24 -21.41
C ALA A 10 -1.53 7.48 -22.32
N ALA A 11 -2.63 7.97 -22.89
CA ALA A 11 -2.62 9.11 -23.82
C ALA A 11 -2.48 10.48 -23.13
N ALA A 12 -2.76 10.57 -21.82
CA ALA A 12 -2.80 11.85 -21.11
C ALA A 12 -1.43 12.34 -20.58
N SER A 13 -0.43 11.46 -20.49
CA SER A 13 0.87 11.78 -19.84
C SER A 13 2.10 11.58 -20.74
N THR A 14 1.96 11.75 -22.05
CA THR A 14 3.14 11.89 -22.93
C THR A 14 3.10 13.24 -23.63
N THR A 15 3.68 14.25 -23.00
CA THR A 15 4.10 15.46 -23.70
C THR A 15 5.23 15.05 -24.65
N LYS A 16 4.87 14.71 -25.88
CA LYS A 16 5.83 14.29 -26.89
C LYS A 16 6.57 15.52 -27.42
N TYR A 17 7.87 15.60 -27.15
CA TYR A 17 8.75 16.50 -27.86
C TYR A 17 8.99 15.94 -29.28
N GLY A 18 8.85 16.77 -30.32
CA GLY A 18 9.08 16.40 -31.71
C GLY A 18 7.97 16.84 -32.67
N ILE A 19 8.15 16.49 -33.95
CA ILE A 19 7.26 16.87 -35.09
C ILE A 19 5.81 16.41 -34.87
N GLU A 20 5.59 15.41 -34.02
CA GLU A 20 4.27 14.91 -33.62
C GLU A 20 3.44 15.92 -32.80
N ALA A 21 4.06 16.90 -32.15
CA ALA A 21 3.36 17.97 -31.43
C ALA A 21 2.80 19.06 -32.36
N THR A 22 3.32 19.18 -33.57
CA THR A 22 2.92 20.17 -34.58
C THR A 22 1.72 19.73 -35.43
N MET A 23 1.32 18.45 -35.37
CA MET A 23 0.13 17.98 -36.06
C MET A 23 -1.14 18.34 -35.25
N PRO A 24 -2.24 18.74 -35.90
CA PRO A 24 -3.50 18.98 -35.20
C PRO A 24 -3.92 17.70 -34.47
N LYS A 25 -4.13 17.81 -33.15
CA LYS A 25 -4.67 16.70 -32.36
C LYS A 25 -6.01 16.29 -32.95
N ALA A 26 -6.26 14.98 -33.05
CA ALA A 26 -7.56 14.45 -33.46
C ALA A 26 -8.66 15.10 -32.60
N VAL A 27 -9.50 15.92 -33.23
CA VAL A 27 -10.61 16.63 -32.59
C VAL A 27 -11.67 15.59 -32.25
N GLY A 28 -11.79 15.20 -30.98
CA GLY A 28 -12.84 14.26 -30.56
C GLY A 28 -12.62 13.50 -29.27
N SER A 29 -11.39 13.42 -28.74
CA SER A 29 -11.17 12.81 -27.42
C SER A 29 -11.13 13.90 -26.34
N THR A 30 -12.30 14.21 -25.78
CA THR A 30 -12.39 15.06 -24.58
C THR A 30 -11.89 14.23 -23.40
N SER A 31 -10.59 14.32 -23.11
CA SER A 31 -10.04 13.85 -21.85
C SER A 31 -10.68 14.68 -20.75
N ASP A 32 -11.62 14.12 -20.00
CA ASP A 32 -12.19 14.75 -18.81
C ASP A 32 -11.25 14.49 -17.63
N PRO A 33 -10.40 15.48 -17.24
CA PRO A 33 -9.47 15.31 -16.15
C PRO A 33 -10.20 15.08 -14.81
N VAL A 34 -11.41 15.62 -14.64
CA VAL A 34 -12.20 15.44 -13.42
C VAL A 34 -12.63 13.98 -13.30
N HIS A 35 -13.12 13.40 -14.38
CA HIS A 35 -13.50 11.99 -14.42
C HIS A 35 -12.31 11.06 -14.09
N ALA A 36 -11.14 11.31 -14.68
CA ALA A 36 -9.92 10.55 -14.37
C ALA A 36 -9.52 10.66 -12.89
N HIS A 37 -9.60 11.86 -12.31
CA HIS A 37 -9.31 12.06 -10.88
C HIS A 37 -10.29 11.33 -9.96
N VAL A 38 -11.59 11.30 -10.30
CA VAL A 38 -12.60 10.57 -9.55
C VAL A 38 -12.31 9.07 -9.56
N GLN A 39 -11.96 8.50 -10.72
CA GLN A 39 -11.59 7.08 -10.82
C GLN A 39 -10.34 6.73 -9.99
N ILE A 40 -9.33 7.60 -9.99
CA ILE A 40 -8.11 7.41 -9.18
C ILE A 40 -8.46 7.43 -7.68
N ARG A 41 -9.33 8.35 -7.25
CA ARG A 41 -9.78 8.42 -5.85
C ARG A 41 -10.56 7.19 -5.44
N ALA A 42 -11.54 6.76 -6.24
CA ALA A 42 -12.32 5.56 -5.99
C ALA A 42 -11.41 4.31 -5.87
N SER A 43 -10.44 4.18 -6.77
CA SER A 43 -9.47 3.06 -6.73
C SER A 43 -8.57 3.11 -5.48
N ARG A 44 -8.19 4.30 -5.02
CA ARG A 44 -7.42 4.47 -3.77
C ARG A 44 -8.26 4.12 -2.55
N GLU A 45 -9.52 4.53 -2.50
CA GLU A 45 -10.43 4.22 -1.40
C GLU A 45 -10.64 2.71 -1.25
N VAL A 46 -10.86 1.99 -2.35
CA VAL A 46 -10.96 0.52 -2.33
C VAL A 46 -9.70 -0.11 -1.74
N ARG A 47 -8.51 0.37 -2.13
CA ARG A 47 -7.24 -0.12 -1.58
C ARG A 47 -7.09 0.18 -0.10
N ILE A 48 -7.44 1.39 0.33
CA ILE A 48 -7.38 1.80 1.74
C ILE A 48 -8.32 0.94 2.58
N ASN A 49 -9.54 0.70 2.12
CA ASN A 49 -10.51 -0.12 2.85
C ASN A 49 -10.04 -1.56 2.97
N LYS A 50 -9.50 -2.14 1.90
CA LYS A 50 -8.90 -3.48 1.96
C LYS A 50 -7.80 -3.57 3.02
N ILE A 51 -6.88 -2.59 3.05
CA ILE A 51 -5.80 -2.55 4.05
C ILE A 51 -6.36 -2.40 5.46
N LYS A 52 -7.42 -1.59 5.66
CA LYS A 52 -8.08 -1.45 6.96
C LYS A 52 -8.68 -2.77 7.44
N ASP A 53 -9.35 -3.51 6.56
CA ASP A 53 -9.97 -4.79 6.89
C ASP A 53 -8.91 -5.85 7.24
N GLU A 54 -7.81 -5.88 6.49
CA GLU A 54 -6.65 -6.74 6.79
C GLU A 54 -6.01 -6.37 8.14
N LEU A 55 -5.82 -5.08 8.42
CA LEU A 55 -5.26 -4.59 9.68
C LEU A 55 -6.16 -4.95 10.88
N LEU A 56 -7.48 -4.74 10.74
CA LEU A 56 -8.45 -5.06 11.78
C LEU A 56 -8.44 -6.56 12.11
N SER A 57 -8.31 -7.40 11.08
CA SER A 57 -8.20 -8.85 11.24
C SER A 57 -7.00 -9.25 12.09
N VAL A 58 -5.85 -8.57 11.90
CA VAL A 58 -4.64 -8.79 12.71
C VAL A 58 -4.81 -8.23 14.12
N GLN A 59 -5.38 -7.04 14.27
CA GLN A 59 -5.60 -6.42 15.59
C GLN A 59 -6.50 -7.27 16.49
N ASN A 60 -7.53 -7.92 15.94
CA ASN A 60 -8.40 -8.83 16.68
C ASN A 60 -7.67 -10.08 17.22
N LEU A 61 -6.48 -10.40 16.70
CA LEU A 61 -5.66 -11.53 17.14
C LEU A 61 -4.57 -11.13 18.14
N THR A 62 -4.46 -9.85 18.49
CA THR A 62 -3.43 -9.33 19.40
C THR A 62 -3.48 -10.02 20.76
N ASP A 63 -4.67 -10.38 21.24
CA ASP A 63 -4.87 -11.06 22.53
C ASP A 63 -4.20 -12.44 22.61
N LYS A 64 -3.94 -13.09 21.46
CA LYS A 64 -3.24 -14.38 21.41
C LYS A 64 -1.73 -14.25 21.60
N VAL A 65 -1.19 -13.04 21.43
CA VAL A 65 0.26 -12.81 21.45
C VAL A 65 0.70 -12.58 22.87
N THR A 66 1.43 -13.56 23.40
CA THR A 66 1.93 -13.56 24.78
C THR A 66 3.42 -13.24 24.80
N GLY A 67 3.84 -12.43 25.77
CA GLY A 67 5.24 -12.08 26.00
C GLY A 67 5.51 -10.59 25.74
N ASP A 68 6.27 -9.98 26.65
CA ASP A 68 6.48 -8.52 26.64
C ASP A 68 7.21 -8.06 25.38
N ILE A 69 8.21 -8.84 24.92
CA ILE A 69 8.99 -8.49 23.71
C ILE A 69 8.15 -8.68 22.45
N GLU A 70 7.41 -9.79 22.36
CA GLU A 70 6.53 -10.11 21.23
C GLU A 70 5.43 -9.05 21.06
N GLN A 71 4.80 -8.62 22.16
CA GLN A 71 3.79 -7.58 22.17
C GLN A 71 4.36 -6.22 21.74
N GLU A 72 5.52 -5.84 22.27
CA GLU A 72 6.17 -4.57 21.93
C GLU A 72 6.58 -4.55 20.44
N VAL A 73 7.16 -5.65 19.94
CA VAL A 73 7.49 -5.77 18.51
C VAL A 73 6.24 -5.69 17.65
N LEU A 74 5.16 -6.40 18.00
CA LEU A 74 3.89 -6.34 17.28
C LEU A 74 3.32 -4.92 17.26
N PHE A 75 3.34 -4.22 18.39
CA PHE A 75 2.87 -2.83 18.49
C PHE A 75 3.59 -1.92 17.48
N TRP A 76 4.92 -1.95 17.45
CA TRP A 76 5.68 -1.13 16.51
C TRP A 76 5.50 -1.54 15.04
N LEU A 77 5.21 -2.82 14.77
CA LEU A 77 4.88 -3.28 13.42
C LEU A 77 3.53 -2.77 12.95
N LEU A 78 2.53 -2.73 13.84
CA LEU A 78 1.21 -2.17 13.55
C LEU A 78 1.28 -0.65 13.31
N GLU A 79 2.20 0.03 14.00
CA GLU A 79 2.50 1.46 13.77
C GLU A 79 3.27 1.70 12.46
N GLY A 80 3.80 0.64 11.83
CA GLY A 80 4.52 0.71 10.55
C GLY A 80 6.01 1.04 10.67
N MET A 81 6.62 0.83 11.84
CA MET A 81 8.04 1.12 12.05
C MET A 81 8.95 0.07 11.38
N PRO A 82 10.08 0.47 10.77
CA PRO A 82 10.98 -0.47 10.10
C PRO A 82 11.76 -1.32 11.10
N PHE A 83 12.09 -2.56 10.74
CA PHE A 83 12.80 -3.51 11.63
C PHE A 83 14.12 -2.98 12.20
N ARG A 84 14.86 -2.16 11.42
CA ARG A 84 16.09 -1.53 11.91
C ARG A 84 15.83 -0.55 13.06
N TRP A 85 14.72 0.19 12.99
CA TRP A 85 14.33 1.12 14.03
C TRP A 85 13.84 0.38 15.27
N ILE A 86 13.00 -0.65 15.08
CA ILE A 86 12.51 -1.49 16.19
C ILE A 86 13.69 -2.17 16.90
N GLY A 87 14.64 -2.71 16.14
CA GLY A 87 15.84 -3.33 16.68
C GLY A 87 16.67 -2.33 17.50
N ALA A 88 16.85 -1.11 17.00
CA ALA A 88 17.54 -0.06 17.74
C ALA A 88 16.80 0.34 19.03
N LYS A 89 15.47 0.43 18.99
CA LYS A 89 14.62 0.76 20.15
C LYS A 89 14.68 -0.31 21.24
N LEU A 90 14.74 -1.59 20.87
CA LEU A 90 14.73 -2.73 21.77
C LEU A 90 16.13 -3.35 22.02
N ASN A 91 17.19 -2.68 21.59
CA ASN A 91 18.59 -3.16 21.68
C ASN A 91 18.80 -4.57 21.11
N MET A 92 18.21 -4.86 19.95
CA MET A 92 18.34 -6.14 19.24
C MET A 92 18.67 -5.95 17.76
N SER A 93 19.24 -6.99 17.14
CA SER A 93 19.49 -6.97 15.69
C SER A 93 18.19 -7.03 14.89
N HIS A 94 18.19 -6.48 13.67
CA HIS A 94 17.06 -6.59 12.75
C HIS A 94 16.67 -8.07 12.46
N THR A 95 17.66 -8.97 12.45
CA THR A 95 17.42 -10.42 12.31
C THR A 95 16.70 -11.01 13.51
N SER A 96 16.96 -10.51 14.72
CA SER A 96 16.23 -10.93 15.92
C SER A 96 14.78 -10.47 15.86
N VAL A 97 14.54 -9.21 15.47
CA VAL A 97 13.18 -8.67 15.24
C VAL A 97 12.41 -9.52 14.24
N GLN A 98 13.06 -9.94 13.14
CA GLN A 98 12.45 -10.81 12.15
C GLN A 98 12.02 -12.16 12.74
N ARG A 99 12.85 -12.78 13.57
CA ARG A 99 12.51 -14.04 14.26
C ARG A 99 11.39 -13.84 15.29
N VAL A 100 11.35 -12.69 15.98
CA VAL A 100 10.27 -12.36 16.91
C VAL A 100 8.95 -12.24 16.16
N ARG A 101 8.94 -11.55 15.01
CA ARG A 101 7.77 -11.47 14.12
C ARG A 101 7.27 -12.86 13.71
N GLU A 102 8.17 -13.78 13.36
CA GLU A 102 7.78 -15.16 13.00
C GLU A 102 7.12 -15.88 14.19
N ARG A 103 7.65 -15.74 15.41
CA ARG A 103 6.99 -16.28 16.61
C ARG A 103 5.62 -15.67 16.86
N VAL A 104 5.46 -14.35 16.65
CA VAL A 104 4.17 -13.66 16.78
C VAL A 104 3.15 -14.26 15.81
N ILE A 105 3.54 -14.50 14.56
CA ILE A 105 2.66 -15.13 13.55
C ILE A 105 2.29 -16.54 14.00
N ASP A 106 3.25 -17.34 14.49
CA ASP A 106 3.00 -18.69 15.00
C ASP A 106 2.02 -18.68 16.19
N MET A 107 2.06 -17.67 17.05
CA MET A 107 1.10 -17.51 18.15
C MET A 107 -0.31 -17.18 17.66
N MET A 108 -0.43 -16.33 16.64
CA MET A 108 -1.74 -15.95 16.08
C MET A 108 -2.43 -17.11 15.35
N MET A 109 -1.64 -17.99 14.72
CA MET A 109 -2.12 -19.15 13.97
C MET A 109 -2.51 -20.36 14.84
N LYS A 110 -2.07 -20.40 16.10
CA LYS A 110 -2.53 -21.39 17.09
C LYS A 110 -3.93 -21.06 17.60
#